data_AF-A0A3D3BLF4-F1
#
_entry.id   AF-A0A3D3BLF4-F1
#
_cell.length_a   1.000
_cell.length_b   1.000
_cell.length_c   1.000
_cell.angle_alpha   90.00
_cell.angle_beta   90.00
_cell.angle_gamma   90.00
#
_symmetry.space_group_name_H-M   'P 1'
#
loop_
_entity.id
_entity.type
_entity.pdbx_description
1 polymer ?
#
loop_
_entity_poly.entity_id
_entity_poly.type
_entity_poly.pdbx_seq_one_letter_code
_entity_poly.pdbx_strand_id
1 'polypeptide(L)' 'MANSPQARKRAKQADVRRNHNASLRSRARTYVKKTLAAIATSDQKAATEALREAVPILDSMVTKGIYKKNKCARTKSR' A
#
# COMPACT_ATOMS: atom_id res chain seq x y z
N MET A 1 -16.42 -5.78 -25.05
CA MET A 1 -17.52 -4.83 -24.80
C MET A 1 -18.42 -5.40 -23.70
N ALA A 2 -18.86 -4.58 -22.74
CA ALA A 2 -19.68 -5.05 -21.63
C ALA A 2 -21.15 -5.14 -22.07
N ASN A 3 -21.50 -6.24 -22.72
CA ASN A 3 -22.72 -6.35 -23.56
C ASN A 3 -24.00 -6.60 -22.76
N SER A 4 -23.90 -7.02 -21.50
CA SER A 4 -25.04 -7.20 -20.61
C SER A 4 -25.13 -6.08 -19.56
N PRO A 5 -26.32 -5.77 -19.03
CA PRO A 5 -26.48 -4.78 -17.96
C PRO A 5 -25.59 -5.07 -16.75
N GLN A 6 -25.48 -6.33 -16.34
CA GLN A 6 -24.59 -6.76 -15.26
C GLN A 6 -23.11 -6.54 -15.59
N ALA A 7 -22.68 -6.81 -16.82
CA ALA A 7 -21.30 -6.57 -17.24
C ALA A 7 -20.97 -5.07 -17.21
N ARG A 8 -21.88 -4.21 -17.70
CA ARG A 8 -21.69 -2.75 -17.68
C ARG A 8 -21.60 -2.23 -16.25
N LYS A 9 -22.41 -2.75 -15.32
CA LYS A 9 -22.34 -2.44 -13.88
C LYS A 9 -21.00 -2.86 -13.28
N ARG A 10 -20.52 -4.07 -13.58
CA ARG A 10 -19.23 -4.58 -13.09
C ARG A 10 -18.05 -3.74 -13.59
N ALA A 11 -18.07 -3.30 -14.84
CA ALA A 11 -17.04 -2.42 -15.40
C ALA A 11 -16.93 -1.10 -14.61
N LYS A 12 -18.06 -0.41 -14.39
CA LYS A 12 -18.09 0.82 -13.58
C LYS A 12 -17.58 0.60 -12.15
N GLN A 13 -18.00 -0.48 -11.50
CA GLN A 13 -17.52 -0.82 -10.15
C GLN A 13 -16.02 -1.13 -10.11
N ALA A 14 -15.49 -1.76 -11.16
CA ALA A 14 -14.07 -2.09 -11.27
C ALA A 14 -13.21 -0.82 -11.35
N ASP A 15 -13.62 0.20 -12.11
CA ASP A 15 -12.89 1.47 -12.20
C ASP A 15 -12.83 2.20 -10.86
N VAL A 16 -13.96 2.27 -10.14
CA VAL A 16 -14.02 2.87 -8.80
C VAL A 16 -13.07 2.14 -7.83
N ARG A 17 -13.13 0.81 -7.80
CA ARG A 17 -12.22 -0.01 -6.95
C ARG A 17 -10.77 0.14 -7.37
N ARG A 18 -10.48 0.23 -8.67
CA ARG A 18 -9.12 0.40 -9.20
C ARG A 18 -8.51 1.70 -8.69
N ASN A 19 -9.24 2.80 -8.82
CA ASN A 19 -8.78 4.13 -8.41
C ASN A 19 -8.57 4.21 -6.89
N HIS A 20 -9.52 3.72 -6.10
CA HIS A 20 -9.39 3.65 -4.64
C HIS A 20 -8.22 2.77 -4.19
N ASN A 21 -8.06 1.59 -4.80
CA ASN A 21 -6.96 0.70 -4.44
C ASN A 21 -5.59 1.23 -4.91
N ALA A 22 -5.56 2.04 -5.98
CA ALA A 22 -4.35 2.71 -6.43
C ALA A 22 -3.86 3.73 -5.39
N SER A 23 -4.76 4.54 -4.81
CA SER A 23 -4.38 5.51 -3.77
C SER A 23 -3.85 4.83 -2.51
N LEU A 24 -4.48 3.74 -2.06
CA LEU A 24 -4.02 2.95 -0.92
C LEU A 24 -2.63 2.32 -1.15
N ARG A 25 -2.39 1.75 -2.35
CA ARG A 25 -1.06 1.23 -2.71
C ARG A 25 -0.02 2.33 -2.78
N SER A 26 -0.37 3.48 -3.33
CA SER A 26 0.52 4.64 -3.42
C SER A 26 0.94 5.09 -2.02
N ARG A 27 -0.02 5.27 -1.11
CA ARG A 27 0.23 5.63 0.29
C ARG A 27 1.27 4.70 0.93
N ALA A 28 1.03 3.39 0.88
CA ALA A 28 1.94 2.42 1.48
C ALA A 28 3.36 2.46 0.86
N ARG A 29 3.47 2.63 -0.47
CA ARG A 29 4.77 2.78 -1.14
C ARG A 29 5.51 4.04 -0.71
N THR A 30 4.79 5.14 -0.51
CA THR A 30 5.38 6.40 -0.07
C THR A 30 6.04 6.27 1.30
N TYR A 31 5.39 5.60 2.27
CA TYR A 31 5.99 5.39 3.59
C TYR A 31 7.22 4.47 3.53
N VAL A 32 7.19 3.42 2.72
CA VAL A 32 8.39 2.58 2.48
C VAL A 32 9.50 3.37 1.80
N LYS A 33 9.17 4.29 0.89
CA LYS A 33 10.19 5.16 0.27
C LYS A 33 10.79 6.12 1.29
N LYS A 34 9.97 6.70 2.18
CA LYS A 34 10.44 7.58 3.26
C LYS A 34 11.39 6.87 4.22
N THR A 35 11.10 5.64 4.62
CA THR A 35 12.00 4.85 5.48
C THR A 35 13.33 4.59 4.79
N LEU A 36 13.31 4.18 3.51
CA LEU A 36 14.53 3.97 2.74
C LEU A 36 15.36 5.25 2.57
N ALA A 37 14.71 6.39 2.36
CA ALA A 37 15.38 7.68 2.27
C ALA A 37 16.02 8.09 3.60
N ALA A 38 15.34 7.88 4.73
CA ALA A 38 15.89 8.17 6.06
C ALA A 38 17.05 7.24 6.44
N ILE A 39 17.02 5.99 5.98
CA ILE A 39 18.15 5.05 6.14
C ILE A 39 19.35 5.53 5.32
N ALA A 40 19.14 6.02 4.10
CA ALA A 40 20.21 6.51 3.23
C ALA A 40 20.93 7.76 3.79
N THR A 41 20.28 8.54 4.65
CA THR A 41 20.88 9.71 5.31
C THR A 41 21.66 9.35 6.58
N SER A 42 21.78 8.07 6.95
CA SER A 42 22.52 7.56 8.11
C SER A 42 22.09 8.12 9.49
N ASP A 43 20.90 8.71 9.58
CA ASP A 43 20.29 9.14 10.85
C ASP A 43 19.44 8.01 11.43
N GLN A 44 19.96 7.36 12.46
CA GLN A 44 19.33 6.22 13.11
C GLN A 44 17.99 6.59 13.78
N LYS A 45 17.87 7.80 14.34
CA LYS A 45 16.65 8.22 15.05
C LYS A 45 15.54 8.46 14.05
N ALA A 46 15.81 9.25 13.01
CA ALA A 46 14.85 9.52 11.94
C ALA A 46 14.41 8.25 11.21
N ALA A 47 15.32 7.30 10.95
CA ALA A 47 14.98 6.02 10.33
C ALA A 47 14.06 5.17 11.22
N THR A 48 14.32 5.12 12.53
CA THR A 48 13.52 4.34 13.49
C THR A 48 12.10 4.91 13.62
N GLU A 49 11.97 6.24 13.66
CA GLU A 49 10.66 6.91 13.72
C GLU A 49 9.87 6.68 12.42
N ALA A 50 10.50 6.87 11.26
CA ALA A 50 9.87 6.60 9.97
C ALA A 50 9.40 5.14 9.86
N LEU A 51 10.17 4.18 10.39
CA LEU A 51 9.79 2.77 10.39
C LEU A 51 8.59 2.52 11.30
N ARG A 52 8.56 3.11 12.50
CA ARG A 52 7.43 3.00 13.43
C ARG A 52 6.13 3.53 12.82
N GLU A 53 6.18 4.58 12.01
CA GLU A 53 5.02 5.08 11.27
C GLU A 53 4.62 4.17 10.09
N ALA A 54 5.60 3.59 9.40
CA ALA A 54 5.35 2.78 8.21
C ALA A 54 4.69 1.42 8.54
N VAL A 55 5.08 0.78 9.63
CA VAL A 55 4.58 -0.54 10.07
C VAL A 55 3.05 -0.60 10.20
N PRO A 56 2.37 0.25 10.98
CA PRO A 56 0.91 0.19 11.13
C PRO A 56 0.18 0.47 9.81
N ILE A 57 0.76 1.32 8.95
CA ILE A 57 0.19 1.61 7.63
C ILE A 57 0.28 0.37 6.74
N LEU A 58 1.42 -0.33 6.71
CA LEU A 58 1.59 -1.56 5.94
C LEU A 58 0.67 -2.68 6.42
N ASP A 59 0.51 -2.85 7.73
CA ASP A 59 -0.37 -3.87 8.30
C ASP A 59 -1.86 -3.54 8.04
N SER A 60 -2.24 -2.26 8.06
CA SER A 60 -3.59 -1.83 7.65
C SER A 60 -3.91 -2.11 6.18
N MET A 61 -2.91 -2.24 5.30
CA MET A 61 -3.14 -2.62 3.90
C MET A 61 -3.46 -4.10 3.73
N VAL A 62 -3.03 -4.94 4.67
CA VAL A 62 -3.37 -6.36 4.69
C VAL A 62 -4.83 -6.54 5.08
N THR A 63 -5.29 -5.85 6.13
CA THR A 63 -6.69 -5.90 6.58
C THR A 63 -7.65 -5.39 5.50
N LYS A 64 -7.24 -4.38 4.73
CA LYS A 64 -7.99 -3.86 3.57
C LYS A 64 -7.90 -4.73 2.30
N GLY A 65 -7.18 -5.85 2.34
CA GLY A 65 -7.05 -6.78 1.21
C GLY A 65 -6.19 -6.25 0.04
N ILE A 66 -5.42 -5.18 0.24
CA ILE A 66 -4.57 -4.58 -0.80
C ILE A 66 -3.25 -5.35 -0.96
N TYR A 67 -2.68 -5.84 0.14
CA TYR A 67 -1.48 -6.66 0.15
C TYR A 67 -1.72 -8.02 0.81
N LYS A 68 -0.96 -9.02 0.37
CA LYS A 68 -0.89 -10.32 1.04
C LYS A 68 0.02 -10.23 2.26
N LYS A 69 -0.28 -11.03 3.30
CA LYS A 69 0.48 -11.11 4.55
C LYS A 69 1.98 -11.27 4.30
N ASN A 70 2.37 -12.22 3.45
CA ASN A 70 3.78 -12.52 3.14
C ASN A 70 4.51 -11.35 2.48
N LYS A 71 3.81 -10.54 1.67
CA LYS A 71 4.39 -9.35 1.06
C LYS A 71 4.70 -8.29 2.11
N CYS A 72 3.75 -8.00 3.01
CA CYS A 72 4.00 -7.05 4.10
C CYS A 72 5.07 -7.56 5.08
N ALA A 73 5.04 -8.85 5.44
CA ALA A 73 6.07 -9.46 6.28
C ALA A 73 7.48 -9.30 5.67
N ARG A 74 7.63 -9.59 4.37
CA ARG A 74 8.90 -9.39 3.66
C ARG A 74 9.33 -7.93 3.61
N THR A 75 8.39 -6.98 3.46
CA THR A 75 8.71 -5.55 3.48
C THR A 75 9.11 -5.05 4.86
N LYS A 76 8.58 -5.62 5.94
CA LYS A 76 9.00 -5.29 7.32
C LYS A 76 10.35 -5.90 7.71
N SER A 77 10.69 -7.05 7.12
CA SER A 77 11.93 -7.78 7.39
C SER A 77 13.14 -7.27 6.62
N ARG A 78 12.93 -6.50 5.55
CA ARG A 78 13.99 -5.90 4.73
C ARG A 78 14.28 -4.50 5.24
#